data_AF-A0A955QU71-F1
#
_entry.id   AF-A0A955QU71-F1
#
_cell.length_a   1.000
_cell.length_b   1.000
_cell.length_c   1.000
_cell.angle_alpha   90.00
_cell.angle_beta   90.00
_cell.angle_gamma   90.00
#
_symmetry.space_group_name_H-M   'P 1'
#
loop_
_entity.id
_entity.type
_entity.pdbx_description
1 polymer ?
#
loop_
_entity_poly.entity_id
_entity_poly.type
_entity_poly.pdbx_seq_one_letter_code
_entity_poly.pdbx_strand_id
1 'polypeptide(L)'
;MNHWLTKVPDKIFLWDIDGIYIGYYYLQSQSKHFVGPSGFLGKSIQEVLPTEAAHTVKECLTLALKTKQTQIAEIHLPLDGLPYTQIIRFVPYEDRVLGLVNDHPT
;
A
#
# COMPACT_ATOMS: atom_id res chain seq x y z
N MET A 1 -3.77 22.79 1.90
CA MET A 1 -2.96 22.09 0.89
C MET A 1 -2.52 20.77 1.49
N ASN A 2 -2.93 19.64 0.91
CA ASN A 2 -2.73 18.32 1.49
C ASN A 2 -1.28 17.87 1.32
N HIS A 3 -0.44 18.15 2.33
CA HIS A 3 1.02 18.01 2.30
C HIS A 3 1.55 16.57 2.14
N TRP A 4 0.67 15.56 2.22
CA TRP A 4 1.04 14.15 2.07
C TRP A 4 1.35 13.75 0.62
N LEU A 5 0.81 14.46 -0.37
CA LEU A 5 1.04 14.17 -1.80
C LEU A 5 2.51 14.29 -2.23
N THR A 6 3.28 15.15 -1.54
CA THR A 6 4.68 15.44 -1.85
C THR A 6 5.65 14.73 -0.91
N LYS A 7 5.16 13.99 0.08
CA LYS A 7 6.01 13.27 1.04
C LYS A 7 6.69 12.09 0.36
N VAL A 8 7.97 11.87 0.69
CA VAL A 8 8.70 10.65 0.32
C VAL A 8 8.00 9.44 0.96
N PRO A 9 7.71 8.36 0.22
CA PRO A 9 7.08 7.18 0.78
C PRO A 9 7.98 6.53 1.85
N ASP A 10 7.38 5.89 2.85
CA ASP A 10 8.11 5.11 3.84
C ASP A 10 8.51 3.75 3.27
N LYS A 11 7.62 3.20 2.42
CA LYS A 11 7.82 1.94 1.69
C LYS A 11 7.11 1.96 0.34
N ILE A 12 7.60 1.12 -0.56
CA ILE A 12 6.98 0.83 -1.85
C ILE A 12 6.62 -0.65 -1.88
N PHE A 13 5.40 -0.96 -2.30
CA PHE A 13 5.00 -2.31 -2.71
C PHE A 13 4.83 -2.38 -4.22
N LEU A 14 5.08 -3.56 -4.78
CA LEU A 14 4.73 -3.88 -6.15
C LEU A 14 3.67 -4.99 -6.11
N TRP A 15 2.49 -4.70 -6.65
CA TRP A 15 1.45 -5.68 -6.87
C TRP A 15 1.35 -6.05 -8.35
N ASP A 16 1.05 -7.32 -8.62
CA ASP A 16 0.58 -7.75 -9.94
C ASP A 16 -0.93 -7.45 -10.15
N ILE A 17 -1.44 -7.89 -11.29
CA ILE A 17 -2.85 -7.70 -11.68
C ILE A 17 -3.83 -8.41 -10.74
N ASP A 18 -3.42 -9.48 -10.08
CA ASP A 18 -4.25 -10.25 -9.16
C ASP A 18 -4.16 -9.72 -7.72
N GLY A 19 -3.31 -8.72 -7.48
CA GLY A 19 -3.09 -8.13 -6.17
C GLY A 19 -2.17 -8.97 -5.29
N ILE A 20 -1.27 -9.77 -5.88
CA ILE A 20 -0.21 -10.47 -5.17
C ILE A 20 0.95 -9.52 -4.92
N TYR A 21 1.49 -9.51 -3.71
CA TYR A 21 2.71 -8.77 -3.41
C TYR A 21 3.91 -9.48 -4.05
N ILE A 22 4.47 -8.91 -5.12
CA ILE A 22 5.58 -9.51 -5.88
C ILE A 22 6.90 -8.75 -5.71
N GLY A 23 6.89 -7.62 -5.01
CA GLY A 23 8.10 -6.85 -4.71
C GLY A 23 7.87 -5.80 -3.63
N TYR A 24 8.96 -5.35 -3.02
CA TYR A 24 8.94 -4.28 -2.04
C TYR A 24 10.27 -3.52 -2.03
N TYR A 25 10.23 -2.29 -1.52
CA TYR A 25 11.43 -1.50 -1.22
C TYR A 25 11.16 -0.58 -0.03
N TYR A 26 12.07 -0.56 0.95
CA TYR A 26 11.98 0.36 2.08
C TYR A 26 12.85 1.59 1.81
N LEU A 27 12.23 2.76 1.80
CA LEU A 27 12.93 4.03 1.57
C LEU A 27 13.50 4.61 2.87
N GLN A 28 12.93 4.23 4.00
CA GLN A 28 13.40 4.61 5.33
C GLN A 28 13.58 3.38 6.22
N SER A 29 14.51 3.45 7.18
CA SER A 29 14.72 2.41 8.19
C SER A 29 13.56 2.25 9.18
N GLN A 30 12.53 3.11 9.10
CA GLN A 30 11.45 3.23 10.07
C GLN A 30 10.09 2.73 9.57
N SER A 31 10.05 1.87 8.54
CA SER A 31 8.79 1.22 8.17
C SER A 31 8.20 0.53 9.41
N LYS A 32 6.97 0.90 9.77
CA LYS A 32 6.32 0.43 11.01
C LYS A 32 5.55 -0.86 10.77
N HIS A 33 4.84 -0.91 9.66
CA HIS A 33 4.09 -2.08 9.22
C HIS A 33 4.87 -2.87 8.16
N PHE A 34 4.65 -4.19 8.14
CA PHE A 34 5.18 -5.08 7.12
C PHE A 34 6.72 -5.03 7.03
N VAL A 35 7.40 -5.13 8.17
CA VAL A 35 8.88 -5.19 8.23
C VAL A 35 9.34 -6.60 7.87
N GLY A 36 10.07 -6.71 6.77
CA GLY A 36 10.53 -7.98 6.22
C GLY A 36 9.47 -8.69 5.36
N PRO A 37 9.89 -9.49 4.35
CA PRO A 37 9.00 -10.01 3.33
C PRO A 37 8.13 -11.20 3.76
N SER A 38 8.52 -11.93 4.81
CA SER A 38 7.89 -13.20 5.20
C SER A 38 6.40 -13.07 5.54
N GLY A 39 5.96 -11.87 5.95
CA GLY A 39 4.57 -11.60 6.29
C GLY A 39 3.64 -11.50 5.07
N PHE A 40 4.14 -11.03 3.92
CA PHE A 40 3.28 -10.58 2.81
C PHE A 40 3.73 -11.01 1.42
N LEU A 41 5.02 -11.24 1.17
CA LEU A 41 5.53 -11.52 -0.17
C LEU A 41 4.95 -12.85 -0.69
N GLY A 42 4.44 -12.83 -1.92
CA GLY A 42 3.78 -13.97 -2.56
C GLY A 42 2.34 -14.22 -2.12
N LYS A 43 1.79 -13.40 -1.21
CA LYS A 43 0.40 -13.49 -0.76
C LYS A 43 -0.48 -12.46 -1.47
N SER A 44 -1.78 -12.71 -1.51
CA SER A 44 -2.77 -11.73 -1.97
C SER A 44 -3.01 -10.62 -0.95
N ILE A 45 -3.52 -9.48 -1.42
CA ILE A 45 -4.03 -8.39 -0.58
C ILE A 45 -5.00 -8.90 0.51
N GLN A 46 -5.85 -9.88 0.19
CA GLN A 46 -6.86 -10.40 1.12
C GLN A 46 -6.27 -11.28 2.22
N GLU A 47 -5.15 -11.94 1.96
CA GLU A 47 -4.44 -12.73 2.98
C GLU A 47 -3.60 -11.86 3.92
N VAL A 48 -3.23 -10.66 3.48
CA VAL A 48 -2.33 -9.76 4.21
C VAL A 48 -3.08 -8.69 5.00
N LEU A 49 -4.16 -8.15 4.45
CA LEU A 49 -4.89 -7.03 5.03
C LEU A 49 -6.22 -7.48 5.69
N PRO A 50 -6.65 -6.81 6.76
CA PRO A 50 -8.02 -6.95 7.27
C PRO A 50 -9.05 -6.64 6.19
N THR A 51 -10.23 -7.24 6.30
CA THR A 51 -11.29 -7.22 5.26
C THR A 51 -11.57 -5.85 4.66
N GLU A 52 -11.78 -4.82 5.51
CA GLU A 52 -12.10 -3.47 5.02
C GLU A 52 -10.92 -2.85 4.25
N ALA A 53 -9.72 -2.90 4.82
CA ALA A 53 -8.51 -2.41 4.17
C ALA A 53 -8.22 -3.17 2.87
N ALA A 54 -8.40 -4.50 2.87
CA ALA A 54 -8.22 -5.34 1.70
C ALA A 54 -9.17 -4.95 0.57
N HIS A 55 -10.43 -4.63 0.88
CA HIS A 55 -11.42 -4.17 -0.08
C HIS A 55 -10.98 -2.86 -0.73
N THR A 56 -10.69 -1.83 0.08
CA THR A 56 -10.26 -0.51 -0.39
C THR A 56 -9.00 -0.60 -1.25
N VAL A 57 -7.98 -1.36 -0.81
CA VAL A 57 -6.74 -1.53 -1.56
C VAL A 57 -6.98 -2.23 -2.91
N LYS A 58 -7.84 -3.27 -2.94
CA LYS A 58 -8.17 -3.98 -4.19
C LYS A 58 -8.93 -3.09 -5.16
N GLU A 59 -9.87 -2.27 -4.68
CA GLU A 59 -10.63 -1.33 -5.51
C GLU A 59 -9.71 -0.29 -6.15
N CYS A 60 -8.84 0.35 -5.36
CA CYS A 60 -7.89 1.33 -5.88
C CYS A 60 -6.86 0.72 -6.84
N LEU A 61 -6.36 -0.49 -6.55
CA LEU A 61 -5.49 -1.23 -7.46
C LEU A 61 -6.18 -1.49 -8.80
N THR A 62 -7.41 -2.03 -8.75
CA THR A 62 -8.21 -2.35 -9.95
C THR A 62 -8.48 -1.08 -10.76
N LEU A 63 -8.84 0.01 -10.09
CA LEU A 63 -9.11 1.29 -10.74
C LEU A 63 -7.84 1.89 -11.35
N ALA A 64 -6.68 1.80 -10.69
CA ALA A 64 -5.40 2.26 -11.22
C ALA A 64 -5.01 1.50 -12.49
N LEU A 65 -5.16 0.17 -12.49
CA LEU A 65 -4.90 -0.67 -13.66
C LEU A 65 -5.84 -0.35 -14.83
N LYS A 66 -7.13 -0.18 -14.55
CA LYS A 66 -8.16 0.10 -15.56
C LYS A 66 -8.01 1.48 -16.18
N THR A 67 -7.79 2.50 -15.35
CA THR A 67 -7.75 3.90 -15.80
C THR A 67 -6.37 4.34 -16.27
N LYS A 68 -5.33 3.60 -15.89
CA LYS A 68 -3.92 4.02 -16.06
C LYS A 68 -3.65 5.38 -15.41
N GLN A 69 -4.41 5.73 -14.37
CA GLN A 69 -4.22 6.94 -13.57
C GLN A 69 -3.93 6.58 -12.12
N THR A 70 -3.14 7.42 -11.45
CA THR A 70 -2.83 7.25 -10.03
C THR A 70 -4.09 7.33 -9.18
N GLN A 71 -4.29 6.33 -8.34
CA GLN A 71 -5.35 6.32 -7.32
C GLN A 71 -4.76 6.57 -5.94
N ILE A 72 -5.58 7.02 -5.00
CA ILE A 72 -5.15 7.30 -3.64
C ILE A 72 -6.17 6.70 -2.69
N ALA A 73 -5.68 5.92 -1.72
CA ALA A 73 -6.50 5.43 -0.63
C ALA A 73 -5.90 5.83 0.71
N GLU A 74 -6.79 5.95 1.69
CA GLU A 74 -6.46 6.00 3.09
C GLU A 74 -7.02 4.74 3.74
N ILE A 75 -6.18 4.00 4.46
CA ILE A 75 -6.60 2.82 5.21
C ILE A 75 -6.12 2.91 6.65
N HIS A 76 -6.87 2.29 7.56
CA HIS A 76 -6.52 2.23 8.97
C HIS A 76 -5.96 0.85 9.30
N LEU A 77 -4.75 0.82 9.83
CA LEU A 77 -4.06 -0.40 10.21
C LEU A 77 -3.40 -0.18 11.58
N PRO A 78 -3.99 -0.64 12.68
CA PRO A 78 -3.41 -0.48 14.00
C PRO A 78 -2.08 -1.25 14.15
N LEU A 79 -1.13 -0.67 14.89
CA LEU A 79 0.13 -1.30 15.26
C LEU A 79 0.26 -1.36 16.78
N ASP A 80 0.41 -2.55 17.35
CA ASP A 80 0.52 -2.76 18.81
C ASP A 80 -0.60 -2.07 19.61
N GLY A 81 -1.82 -2.06 19.05
CA GLY A 81 -3.00 -1.42 19.65
C GLY A 81 -3.08 0.11 19.45
N LEU A 82 -2.08 0.72 18.80
CA LEU A 82 -2.07 2.15 18.48
C LEU A 82 -2.71 2.40 17.11
N PRO A 83 -3.52 3.47 16.95
CA PRO A 83 -4.12 3.80 15.67
C PRO A 83 -3.06 4.35 14.72
N TYR A 84 -3.08 3.83 13.49
CA TYR A 84 -2.23 4.29 12.41
C TYR A 84 -3.05 4.37 11.13
N THR A 85 -2.72 5.40 10.35
CA THR A 85 -3.27 5.63 9.03
C THR A 85 -2.17 5.39 8.00
N GLN A 86 -2.50 4.62 6.95
CA GLN A 86 -1.66 4.50 5.77
C GLN A 86 -2.29 5.22 4.60
N ILE A 87 -1.54 6.13 4.00
CA ILE A 87 -1.88 6.75 2.73
C ILE A 87 -1.13 6.01 1.63
N ILE A 88 -1.86 5.43 0.69
CA ILE A 88 -1.31 4.64 -0.41
C ILE A 88 -1.60 5.35 -1.71
N ARG A 89 -0.55 5.71 -2.46
CA ARG A 89 -0.67 6.16 -3.85
C ARG A 89 -0.40 4.98 -4.76
N PHE A 90 -1.42 4.58 -5.53
CA PHE A 90 -1.40 3.47 -6.47
C PHE A 90 -0.98 3.99 -7.84
N VAL A 91 0.30 3.89 -8.15
CA VAL A 91 0.87 4.36 -9.42
C VAL A 91 0.89 3.18 -10.40
N PRO A 92 0.10 3.22 -11.49
CA PRO A 92 0.14 2.17 -12.50
C PRO A 92 1.51 2.14 -13.18
N TYR A 93 2.07 0.95 -13.34
CA TYR A 93 3.36 0.70 -13.97
C TYR A 93 3.24 -0.55 -14.85
N GLU A 94 3.17 -0.36 -16.16
CA GLU A 94 2.89 -1.45 -17.13
C GLU A 94 1.56 -2.17 -16.81
N ASP A 95 1.63 -3.47 -16.50
CA ASP A 95 0.53 -4.34 -16.07
C ASP A 95 0.46 -4.52 -14.54
N ARG A 96 1.24 -3.72 -13.80
CA ARG A 96 1.39 -3.77 -12.34
C ARG A 96 1.04 -2.43 -11.69
N VAL A 97 1.08 -2.42 -10.35
CA VAL A 97 0.88 -1.20 -9.57
C VAL A 97 1.97 -1.07 -8.51
N LEU A 98 2.60 0.11 -8.50
CA LEU A 98 3.46 0.55 -7.41
C LEU A 98 2.60 1.23 -6.34
N GLY A 99 2.58 0.66 -5.13
CA GLY A 99 2.00 1.27 -3.95
C GLY A 99 3.03 2.11 -3.22
N LEU A 100 2.98 3.43 -3.36
CA LEU A 100 3.79 4.34 -2.55
C LEU A 100 3.08 4.59 -1.23
N VAL A 101 3.57 4.00 -0.15
CA VAL A 101 2.89 3.99 1.15
C VAL A 101 3.56 4.96 2.11
N ASN A 102 2.73 5.76 2.77
CA ASN A 102 3.12 6.58 3.89
C ASN A 102 2.37 6.14 5.15
N ASP A 103 3.12 5.83 6.21
CA ASP A 103 2.58 5.46 7.51
C ASP A 103 2.64 6.68 8.45
N HIS A 104 1.55 7.00 9.12
CA HIS A 104 1.57 7.97 10.21
C HIS A 104 0.64 7.57 11.35
N PRO A 105 1.00 7.90 12.61
CA PRO A 105 0.06 7.82 13.72
C PRO A 105 -1.19 8.66 13.40
N THR A 106 -2.35 8.16 13.80
CA THR A 106 -3.62 8.90 13.75
C THR A 106 -3.74 9.84 14.94
#